data_AF-A0A0Q5P9B4-F1
#
_entry.id   AF-A0A0Q5P9B4-F1
#
_cell.length_a   1.000
_cell.length_b   1.000
_cell.length_c   1.000
_cell.angle_alpha   90.00
_cell.angle_beta   90.00
_cell.angle_gamma   90.00
#
_symmetry.space_group_name_H-M   'P 1'
#
loop_
_entity.id
_entity.type
_entity.pdbx_description
1 polymer ?
#
loop_
_entity_poly.entity_id
_entity_poly.type
_entity_poly.pdbx_seq_one_letter_code
_entity_poly.pdbx_strand_id
1 'polypeptide(L)' 'MSATTIGALVGGAIDSMSGDDGVGDGAIKGAITANVLKVVVPLAITYAVGWAVLRGIGELKDLAFGETE' A
#
# COMPACT_ATOMS: atom_id res chain seq x y z
N MET A 1 20.16 -2.59 2.41
CA MET A 1 19.99 -1.40 1.56
C MET A 1 18.64 -1.34 0.84
N SER A 2 17.90 -2.45 0.70
CA SER A 2 16.59 -2.54 0.04
C SER A 2 15.40 -1.96 0.82
N ALA A 3 15.41 -2.04 2.16
CA ALA A 3 14.36 -1.46 3.00
C ALA A 3 14.30 0.09 2.90
N THR A 4 15.43 0.73 2.61
CA THR A 4 15.55 2.18 2.53
C THR A 4 14.87 2.75 1.27
N THR A 5 14.89 2.02 0.15
CA THR A 5 14.28 2.47 -1.12
C THR A 5 12.75 2.39 -1.09
N ILE A 6 12.20 1.29 -0.56
CA ILE A 6 10.74 1.12 -0.42
C ILE A 6 10.20 2.07 0.65
N GLY A 7 10.90 2.23 1.78
CA GLY A 7 10.53 3.18 2.82
C GLY A 7 10.57 4.63 2.34
N ALA A 8 11.54 5.02 1.51
CA ALA A 8 11.61 6.35 0.91
C ALA A 8 10.49 6.60 -0.10
N LEU A 9 10.07 5.58 -0.86
CA LEU A 9 8.99 5.70 -1.83
C LEU A 9 7.62 5.84 -1.15
N VAL A 10 7.37 5.03 -0.11
CA VAL A 10 6.17 5.14 0.73
C VAL A 10 6.18 6.48 1.50
N GLY A 11 7.32 6.89 2.04
CA GLY A 11 7.47 8.16 2.75
C GLY A 11 7.24 9.39 1.85
N GLY A 12 7.79 9.39 0.64
CA GLY A 12 7.60 10.47 -0.33
C GLY A 12 6.17 10.58 -0.85
N ALA A 13 5.46 9.45 -0.99
CA ALA A 13 4.05 9.45 -1.39
C ALA A 13 3.11 9.98 -0.29
N ILE A 14 3.48 9.85 0.99
CA ILE A 14 2.70 10.41 2.11
C ILE A 14 2.91 11.93 2.22
N ASP A 15 4.15 12.40 2.00
CA ASP A 15 4.50 13.83 2.07
C ASP A 15 3.79 14.64 0.98
N SER A 16 3.64 14.08 -0.23
CA SER A 16 2.94 14.74 -1.34
C SER A 16 1.42 14.88 -1.14
N MET A 17 0.82 14.15 -0.20
CA MET A 17 -0.59 14.27 0.16
C MET A 17 -0.85 15.37 1.21
N SER A 18 0.19 15.97 1.79
CA SER A 18 0.07 17.01 2.82
C SER A 18 -0.14 18.43 2.26
N GLY A 19 -0.51 18.57 0.99
CA GLY A 19 -0.60 19.84 0.27
C GLY A 19 -1.95 20.56 0.43
N ASP A 20 -1.99 21.44 1.43
CA ASP A 20 -2.73 22.72 1.51
C ASP A 20 -4.28 22.73 1.43
N ASP A 21 -4.93 23.04 2.56
CA ASP A 21 -6.25 23.68 2.65
C ASP A 21 -6.50 24.20 4.09
N GLY A 22 -6.24 25.50 4.32
CA GLY A 22 -6.53 26.21 5.59
C GLY A 22 -5.59 25.86 6.75
N VAL A 23 -4.56 26.69 6.98
CA VAL A 23 -3.42 26.49 7.91
C VAL A 23 -3.76 25.90 9.29
N GLY A 24 -4.95 26.15 9.85
CA GLY A 24 -5.37 25.61 11.16
C GLY A 24 -6.13 24.28 11.13
N ASP A 25 -7.01 24.07 10.14
CA ASP A 25 -7.89 22.89 10.10
C ASP A 25 -7.33 21.80 9.16
N GLY A 26 -6.66 22.20 8.07
CA GLY A 26 -5.92 21.33 7.17
C GLY A 26 -4.64 20.75 7.78
N ALA A 27 -3.97 21.47 8.68
CA ALA A 27 -2.78 20.94 9.36
C ALA A 27 -3.13 19.82 10.35
N ILE A 28 -4.23 19.96 11.10
CA ILE A 28 -4.68 18.93 12.05
C ILE A 28 -5.24 17.73 11.30
N LYS A 29 -6.11 17.95 10.30
CA LYS A 29 -6.64 16.87 9.45
C LYS A 29 -5.54 16.21 8.64
N GLY A 30 -4.58 16.97 8.12
CA GLY A 30 -3.41 16.47 7.42
C GLY A 30 -2.50 15.64 8.32
N ALA A 31 -2.24 16.08 9.55
CA ALA A 31 -1.44 15.32 10.51
C ALA A 31 -2.10 13.99 10.91
N ILE A 32 -3.41 14.00 11.17
CA ILE A 32 -4.17 12.78 11.47
C ILE A 32 -4.17 11.85 10.25
N THR A 33 -4.48 12.38 9.07
CA THR A 33 -4.52 11.61 7.82
C THR A 33 -3.16 11.00 7.50
N ALA A 34 -2.07 11.75 7.65
CA ALA A 34 -0.72 11.26 7.43
C ALA A 34 -0.37 10.12 8.42
N ASN A 35 -0.76 10.23 9.69
CA ASN A 35 -0.52 9.16 10.67
C ASN A 35 -1.35 7.90 10.39
N VAL A 36 -2.59 8.06 9.93
CA VAL A 36 -3.43 6.93 9.50
C VAL A 36 -2.84 6.27 8.26
N LEU A 37 -2.45 7.05 7.25
CA LEU A 37 -1.85 6.54 6.01
C LEU A 37 -0.53 5.81 6.25
N LYS A 38 0.30 6.26 7.20
CA LYS A 38 1.53 5.55 7.61
C LYS A 38 1.26 4.12 8.09
N VAL A 39 0.06 3.83 8.59
CA VAL A 39 -0.34 2.49 9.04
C VAL A 39 -1.11 1.75 7.96
N VAL A 40 -2.08 2.43 7.33
CA VAL A 40 -2.98 1.82 6.34
C VAL A 40 -2.26 1.48 5.04
N VAL A 41 -1.33 2.32 4.56
CA VAL A 41 -0.61 2.07 3.31
C VAL A 41 0.24 0.79 3.39
N PRO A 42 1.10 0.58 4.41
CA PRO A 42 1.81 -0.69 4.54
C PRO A 42 0.90 -1.91 4.67
N LEU A 43 -0.19 -1.81 5.45
CA LEU A 43 -1.16 -2.91 5.60
C LEU A 43 -1.83 -3.26 4.27
N ALA A 44 -2.26 -2.25 3.52
CA ALA A 44 -2.85 -2.44 2.20
C ALA A 44 -1.86 -3.09 1.23
N ILE A 45 -0.60 -2.69 1.26
CA ILE A 45 0.46 -3.31 0.45
C ILE A 45 0.66 -4.78 0.87
N THR A 46 0.77 -5.08 2.17
CA THR A 46 0.91 -6.47 2.65
C THR A 46 -0.27 -7.34 2.24
N TYR A 47 -1.49 -6.82 2.36
CA TYR A 47 -2.69 -7.52 1.93
C TYR A 47 -2.71 -7.73 0.41
N ALA A 48 -2.41 -6.70 -0.38
CA ALA A 48 -2.37 -6.78 -1.84
C ALA A 48 -1.32 -7.80 -2.33
N VAL A 49 -0.14 -7.82 -1.71
CA VAL A 49 0.90 -8.82 -2.01
C VAL A 49 0.43 -10.23 -1.66
N GLY A 50 -0.14 -10.44 -0.47
CA GLY A 50 -0.66 -11.75 -0.07
C GLY A 50 -1.78 -12.25 -0.98
N TRP A 51 -2.71 -11.36 -1.34
CA TRP A 51 -3.77 -11.65 -2.29
C TRP A 51 -3.20 -11.99 -3.69
N ALA A 52 -2.24 -11.21 -4.19
CA ALA A 52 -1.62 -11.45 -5.49
C ALA A 52 -0.88 -12.79 -5.54
N VAL A 53 -0.21 -13.19 -4.45
CA VAL A 53 0.43 -14.50 -4.33
C VAL A 53 -0.62 -15.62 -4.39
N LEU A 54 -1.70 -15.52 -3.62
CA LEU A 54 -2.76 -16.54 -3.64
C LEU A 54 -3.45 -16.64 -5.00
N ARG A 55 -3.71 -15.51 -5.64
CA ARG A 55 -4.26 -15.44 -7.00
C ARG A 55 -3.30 -16.09 -8.02
N GLY A 56 -2.02 -15.74 -7.97
CA GLY A 56 -1.00 -16.32 -8.86
C GLY A 56 -0.84 -17.81 -8.65
N ILE A 57 -0.92 -18.30 -7.41
CA ILE A 57 -0.93 -19.74 -7.11
C ILE A 57 -2.20 -20.39 -7.69
N GLY A 58 -3.36 -19.76 -7.59
CA GLY A 58 -4.60 -20.24 -8.21
C GLY A 58 -4.46 -20.40 -9.72
N GLU A 59 -3.98 -19.35 -10.40
CA GLU A 59 -3.77 -19.34 -11.84
C GLU A 59 -2.70 -20.36 -12.29
N LEU A 60 -1.62 -20.52 -11.51
CA LEU A 60 -0.59 -21.55 -11.76
C LEU A 60 -1.10 -22.97 -11.51
N LYS A 61 -1.93 -23.17 -10.48
CA LYS A 61 -2.56 -24.47 -10.19
C LYS A 61 -3.55 -24.83 -11.30
N ASP A 62 -4.34 -23.87 -11.78
CA ASP A 62 -5.27 -24.09 -12.90
C ASP A 62 -4.51 -24.31 -14.21
N LEU A 63 -3.31 -23.76 -14.40
CA LEU A 63 -2.46 -24.04 -15.56
C LEU A 63 -1.73 -25.40 -15.46
N ALA A 64 -1.24 -25.76 -14.27
CA ALA A 64 -0.47 -26.98 -14.04
C ALA A 64 -1.35 -28.24 -13.90
N PHE A 65 -2.58 -28.07 -13.43
CA PHE A 65 -3.56 -29.13 -13.24
C PHE A 65 -4.79 -28.95 -14.15
N GLY A 66 -4.64 -28.17 -15.22
CA GLY A 66 -5.74 -27.74 -16.09
C GLY A 66 -6.72 -28.86 -16.47
N GLU A 67 -7.98 -28.58 -16.16
CA GLU A 67 -9.22 -29.16 -16.68
C GLU A 67 -9.19 -30.67 -16.98
N THR A 68 -9.59 -31.45 -15.96
CA THR A 68 -10.55 -32.53 -16.24
C THR A 68 -11.95 -31.93 -16.04
N GLU A 69 -12.52 -31.47 -17.17
CA GLU A 69 -13.91 -30.99 -17.39
C GLU A 69 -14.26 -29.54 -17.08
#